data_AF-A0A2G0XBL7-F1
#
_entry.id   AF-A0A2G0XBL7-F1
#
_cell.length_a   1.000
_cell.length_b   1.000
_cell.length_c   1.000
_cell.angle_alpha   90.00
_cell.angle_beta   90.00
_cell.angle_gamma   90.00
#
_symmetry.space_group_name_H-M   'P 1'
#
loop_
_entity.id
_entity.type
_entity.pdbx_description
1 polymer ?
#
loop_
_entity_poly.entity_id
_entity_poly.type
_entity_poly.pdbx_seq_one_letter_code
_entity_poly.pdbx_strand_id
1 'polypeptide(L)'
;MDRSLLISMIRRTRWPLLLAAVFVFLTAGCTQQQGRDIAKQFSNGKPDEFFQTSVDRMATLGMRDNLRSLYLLMSKLYLRNPNQWRQSGHPDAVSAQREIRQAIEQRRPLAALGERRDLAALSYSLSPEFKGDRVGAFIYAIGSMIVTAHGGRTEFYLTDSINPQFVSNAARNIEKATWLLSQRQDANGVLLLFSNEISEEGSNLSFAVEFGKIVARLDLLTQMLDERYRRIGLNYAQSLLLMNFLPVQ
;
A
#
# COMPACT_ATOMS: atom_id res chain seq x y z
N MET A 1 62.96 49.89 19.62
CA MET A 1 62.20 49.20 18.56
C MET A 1 61.52 47.99 19.15
N ASP A 2 60.21 48.09 19.31
CA ASP A 2 59.41 47.35 20.28
C ASP A 2 58.90 46.00 19.70
N ARG A 3 59.42 44.87 20.21
CA ARG A 3 59.04 43.52 19.77
C ARG A 3 57.62 43.09 20.20
N SER A 4 56.97 43.89 21.04
CA SER A 4 55.65 43.61 21.63
C SER A 4 54.48 43.80 20.65
N LEU A 5 54.60 44.69 19.66
CA LEU A 5 53.53 45.01 18.72
C LEU A 5 53.34 43.97 17.60
N LEU A 6 54.40 43.27 17.22
CA LEU A 6 54.37 42.27 16.13
C LEU A 6 53.64 40.97 16.53
N ILE A 7 53.66 40.62 17.83
CA ILE A 7 53.03 39.40 18.36
C ILE A 7 51.51 39.56 18.50
N SER A 8 51.02 40.78 18.78
CA SER A 8 49.58 41.06 18.94
C SER A 8 48.82 41.03 17.60
N MET A 9 49.47 41.48 16.53
CA MET A 9 48.87 41.60 15.19
C MET A 9 48.69 40.22 14.50
N ILE A 10 49.62 39.28 14.74
CA ILE A 10 49.55 37.90 14.21
C ILE A 10 48.46 37.08 14.92
N ARG A 11 48.18 37.38 16.19
CA ARG A 11 47.18 36.66 16.99
C ARG A 11 45.74 37.07 16.63
N ARG A 12 45.53 38.30 16.14
CA ARG A 12 44.20 38.86 15.81
C ARG A 12 43.65 38.40 14.45
N THR A 13 44.51 38.04 13.50
CA THR A 13 44.15 37.57 12.15
C THR A 13 43.96 36.06 12.04
N ARG A 14 44.53 35.27 12.97
CA ARG A 14 44.39 33.80 12.99
C ARG A 14 43.05 33.31 13.55
N TRP A 15 42.41 34.09 14.42
CA TRP A 15 41.11 33.75 15.01
C TRP A 15 39.94 33.76 14.01
N PRO A 16 39.77 34.76 13.12
CA PRO A 16 38.70 34.72 12.13
C PRO A 16 38.88 33.60 11.09
N LEU A 17 40.12 33.24 10.74
CA LEU A 17 40.42 32.11 9.84
C LEU A 17 40.10 30.75 10.47
N LEU A 18 40.38 30.58 11.77
CA LEU A 18 40.00 29.36 12.51
C LEU A 18 38.48 29.25 12.67
N LEU A 19 37.78 30.36 12.94
CA LEU A 19 36.32 30.37 13.02
C LEU A 19 35.66 30.07 11.65
N ALA A 20 36.20 30.63 10.56
CA ALA A 20 35.72 30.32 9.21
C ALA A 20 35.97 28.85 8.82
N ALA A 21 37.14 28.29 9.16
CA ALA A 21 37.45 26.88 8.92
C ALA A 21 36.52 25.95 9.71
N VAL A 22 36.25 26.25 10.99
CA VAL A 22 35.29 25.51 11.82
C VAL A 22 33.86 25.60 11.24
N PHE A 23 33.45 26.76 10.73
CA PHE A 23 32.14 26.93 10.09
C PHE A 23 31.99 26.10 8.80
N VAL A 24 33.05 26.04 7.96
CA VAL A 24 33.06 25.19 6.76
C VAL A 24 32.99 23.70 7.13
N PHE A 25 33.73 23.25 8.16
CA PHE A 25 33.66 21.86 8.64
C PHE A 25 32.29 21.48 9.22
N LEU A 26 31.59 22.42 9.88
CA LEU A 26 30.25 22.19 10.42
C LEU A 26 29.18 22.05 9.31
N THR A 27 29.37 22.69 8.15
CA THR A 27 28.44 22.55 7.00
C THR A 27 28.67 21.30 6.15
N ALA A 28 29.88 20.72 6.16
CA ALA A 28 30.21 19.51 5.38
C ALA A 28 29.65 18.21 5.99
N GLY A 29 29.34 18.21 7.30
CA GLY A 29 28.80 17.02 7.98
C GLY A 29 27.35 16.68 7.58
N CYS A 30 26.52 17.68 7.30
CA CYS A 30 25.11 17.46 6.92
C CYS A 30 24.96 16.96 5.48
N THR A 31 25.85 17.37 4.56
CA THR A 31 25.77 17.00 3.15
C THR A 31 26.24 15.57 2.88
N GLN A 32 27.19 15.04 3.67
CA GLN A 32 27.70 13.68 3.50
C GLN A 32 26.66 12.61 3.84
N GLN A 33 25.82 12.86 4.86
CA GLN A 33 24.71 11.97 5.20
C GLN A 33 23.66 11.95 4.09
N GLN A 34 23.28 13.14 3.59
CA GLN A 34 22.30 13.28 2.51
C GLN A 34 22.79 12.64 1.19
N GLY A 35 24.08 12.77 0.86
CA GLY A 35 24.66 12.11 -0.31
C GLY A 35 24.70 10.58 -0.20
N ARG A 36 24.97 10.05 1.00
CA ARG A 36 24.91 8.59 1.28
C ARG A 36 23.49 8.05 1.18
N ASP A 37 22.50 8.80 1.65
CA ASP A 37 21.09 8.41 1.58
C ASP A 37 20.58 8.40 0.13
N ILE A 38 20.96 9.41 -0.67
CA ILE A 38 20.64 9.45 -2.11
C ILE A 38 21.30 8.28 -2.85
N ALA A 39 22.58 8.01 -2.60
CA ALA A 39 23.29 6.88 -3.24
C ALA A 39 22.65 5.52 -2.88
N LYS A 40 22.22 5.33 -1.63
CA LYS A 40 21.45 4.14 -1.20
C LYS A 40 20.09 4.05 -1.88
N GLN A 41 19.39 5.16 -2.07
CA GLN A 41 18.12 5.16 -2.79
C GLN A 41 18.30 4.76 -4.25
N PHE A 42 19.36 5.23 -4.92
CA PHE A 42 19.69 4.81 -6.28
C PHE A 42 20.14 3.35 -6.38
N SER A 43 20.92 2.83 -5.43
CA SER A 43 21.33 1.42 -5.46
C SER A 43 20.18 0.45 -5.17
N ASN A 44 19.16 0.90 -4.43
CA ASN A 44 18.02 0.07 -4.04
C ASN A 44 16.80 0.23 -4.96
N GLY A 45 16.77 1.26 -5.81
CA GLY A 45 15.68 1.52 -6.75
C GLY A 45 15.76 0.57 -7.95
N LYS A 46 14.60 0.04 -8.38
CA LYS A 46 14.56 -0.72 -9.63
C LYS A 46 14.63 0.23 -10.84
N PRO A 47 15.32 -0.13 -11.94
CA PRO A 47 15.44 0.74 -13.13
C PRO A 47 14.11 1.11 -13.82
N ASP A 48 13.04 0.34 -13.61
CA ASP A 48 11.72 0.61 -14.17
C ASP A 48 10.96 1.70 -13.41
N GLU A 49 11.40 2.05 -12.18
CA GLU A 49 10.79 3.12 -11.38
C GLU A 49 10.89 4.49 -12.04
N PHE A 50 11.85 4.71 -12.95
CA PHE A 50 11.98 5.93 -13.73
C PHE A 50 10.76 6.22 -14.62
N PHE A 51 9.96 5.20 -14.95
CA PHE A 51 8.74 5.34 -15.75
C PHE A 51 7.48 5.49 -14.88
N GLN A 52 7.63 5.66 -13.57
CA GLN A 52 6.53 5.89 -12.63
C GLN A 52 6.50 7.36 -12.19
N THR A 53 5.33 8.00 -12.29
CA THR A 53 5.12 9.28 -11.59
C THR A 53 5.05 9.05 -10.08
N SER A 54 5.08 10.12 -9.27
CA SER A 54 4.90 10.00 -7.82
C SER A 54 3.59 9.32 -7.43
N VAL A 55 2.51 9.55 -8.20
CA VAL A 55 1.20 8.90 -7.97
C VAL A 55 1.25 7.42 -8.38
N ASP A 56 1.91 7.08 -9.49
CA ASP A 56 2.05 5.67 -9.93
C ASP A 56 2.91 4.87 -8.94
N ARG A 57 3.97 5.50 -8.41
CA ARG A 57 4.80 4.90 -7.37
C ARG A 57 4.01 4.69 -6.08
N MET A 58 3.21 5.67 -5.69
CA MET A 58 2.32 5.55 -4.53
C MET A 58 1.30 4.43 -4.73
N ALA A 59 0.69 4.31 -5.91
CA ALA A 59 -0.22 3.22 -6.24
C ALA A 59 0.48 1.85 -6.15
N THR A 60 1.70 1.73 -6.67
CA THR A 60 2.50 0.50 -6.66
C THR A 60 2.81 0.06 -5.23
N LEU A 61 3.29 1.00 -4.40
CA LEU A 61 3.58 0.74 -2.99
C LEU A 61 2.30 0.43 -2.19
N GLY A 62 1.22 1.18 -2.45
CA GLY A 62 -0.08 0.98 -1.84
C GLY A 62 -0.65 -0.41 -2.14
N MET A 63 -0.61 -0.84 -3.40
CA MET A 63 -1.01 -2.19 -3.82
C MET A 63 -0.20 -3.27 -3.10
N ARG A 64 1.14 -3.16 -3.11
CA ARG A 64 2.03 -4.09 -2.41
C ARG A 64 1.68 -4.21 -0.93
N ASP A 65 1.50 -3.07 -0.26
CA ASP A 65 1.25 -3.03 1.17
C ASP A 65 -0.19 -3.47 1.52
N ASN A 66 -1.16 -3.25 0.63
CA ASN A 66 -2.52 -3.78 0.73
C ASN A 66 -2.53 -5.31 0.65
N LEU A 67 -1.84 -5.89 -0.34
CA LEU A 67 -1.72 -7.35 -0.46
C LEU A 67 -0.98 -7.95 0.72
N ARG A 68 0.07 -7.29 1.24
CA ARG A 68 0.77 -7.72 2.46
C ARG A 68 -0.16 -7.74 3.67
N SER A 69 -0.94 -6.68 3.89
CA SER A 69 -1.95 -6.62 4.95
C SER A 69 -2.98 -7.75 4.80
N LEU A 70 -3.43 -8.01 3.57
CA LEU A 70 -4.37 -9.07 3.26
C LEU A 70 -3.79 -10.48 3.53
N TYR A 71 -2.53 -10.72 3.21
CA TYR A 71 -1.88 -12.01 3.51
C TYR A 71 -1.65 -12.21 5.01
N LEU A 72 -1.35 -11.14 5.75
CA LEU A 72 -1.31 -11.20 7.21
C LEU A 72 -2.69 -11.58 7.79
N LEU A 73 -3.77 -10.97 7.27
CA LEU A 73 -5.14 -11.35 7.63
C LEU A 73 -5.42 -12.81 7.34
N MET A 74 -5.00 -13.31 6.18
CA MET A 74 -5.13 -14.72 5.80
C MET A 74 -4.45 -15.65 6.82
N SER A 75 -3.20 -15.38 7.19
CA SER A 75 -2.48 -16.18 8.19
C SER A 75 -3.21 -16.20 9.53
N LYS A 76 -3.72 -15.04 9.97
CA LYS A 76 -4.47 -14.91 11.23
C LYS A 76 -5.82 -15.66 11.18
N LEU A 77 -6.51 -15.59 10.04
CA LEU A 77 -7.78 -16.29 9.84
C LEU A 77 -7.58 -17.80 9.84
N TYR A 78 -6.54 -18.32 9.19
CA TYR A 78 -6.24 -19.75 9.24
C TYR A 78 -5.84 -20.23 10.63
N LEU A 79 -5.10 -19.43 11.39
CA LEU A 79 -4.77 -19.74 12.78
C LEU A 79 -6.04 -19.89 13.64
N ARG A 80 -7.00 -18.98 13.43
CA ARG A 80 -8.27 -18.96 14.17
C ARG A 80 -9.30 -19.96 13.64
N ASN A 81 -9.16 -20.41 12.39
CA ASN A 81 -10.07 -21.33 11.71
C ASN A 81 -9.29 -22.49 11.06
N PRO A 82 -8.59 -23.34 11.85
CA PRO A 82 -7.65 -24.31 11.30
C PRO A 82 -8.30 -25.43 10.49
N ASN A 83 -9.62 -25.61 10.60
CA ASN A 83 -10.35 -26.60 9.80
C ASN A 83 -10.45 -26.19 8.32
N GLN A 84 -10.33 -24.91 7.99
CA GLN A 84 -10.56 -24.39 6.64
C GLN A 84 -9.49 -24.84 5.64
N TRP A 85 -8.21 -24.73 5.99
CA TRP A 85 -7.11 -25.20 5.13
C TRP A 85 -7.00 -26.73 5.09
N ARG A 86 -7.48 -27.43 6.13
CA ARG A 86 -7.49 -28.91 6.15
C ARG A 86 -8.52 -29.47 5.18
N GLN A 87 -9.69 -28.82 5.09
CA GLN A 87 -10.77 -29.23 4.19
C GLN A 87 -10.42 -29.07 2.70
N SER A 88 -9.50 -28.14 2.36
CA SER A 88 -8.99 -27.98 1.00
C SER A 88 -7.88 -28.98 0.62
N GLY A 89 -7.50 -29.90 1.53
CA GLY A 89 -6.52 -30.95 1.23
C GLY A 89 -5.06 -30.46 1.18
N HIS A 90 -4.79 -29.25 1.65
CA HIS A 90 -3.41 -28.76 1.78
C HIS A 90 -2.68 -29.44 2.96
N PRO A 91 -1.37 -29.71 2.85
CA PRO A 91 -0.60 -30.36 3.90
C PRO A 91 -0.48 -29.47 5.16
N ASP A 92 -0.44 -28.15 4.96
CA ASP A 92 -0.35 -27.16 6.03
C ASP A 92 -0.96 -25.82 5.59
N ALA A 93 -1.16 -24.92 6.56
CA ALA A 93 -1.68 -23.58 6.32
C ALA A 93 -0.76 -22.72 5.43
N VAL A 94 0.56 -22.97 5.43
CA VAL A 94 1.53 -22.19 4.64
C VAL A 94 1.38 -22.51 3.15
N SER A 95 1.09 -23.77 2.83
CA SER A 95 0.84 -24.27 1.48
C SER A 95 -0.46 -23.70 0.94
N ALA A 96 -1.53 -23.69 1.74
CA ALA A 96 -2.79 -23.02 1.40
C ALA A 96 -2.58 -21.52 1.12
N GLN A 97 -1.88 -20.82 2.03
CA GLN A 97 -1.57 -19.40 1.85
C GLN A 97 -0.79 -19.10 0.57
N ARG A 98 0.17 -19.97 0.21
CA ARG A 98 0.97 -19.83 -1.00
C ARG A 98 0.12 -19.98 -2.26
N GLU A 99 -0.76 -20.97 -2.30
CA GLU A 99 -1.67 -21.22 -3.42
C GLU A 99 -2.59 -20.00 -3.63
N ILE A 100 -3.23 -19.51 -2.57
CA ILE A 100 -4.12 -18.34 -2.64
C ILE A 100 -3.35 -17.09 -3.08
N ARG A 101 -2.15 -16.86 -2.55
CA ARG A 101 -1.29 -15.74 -2.95
C ARG A 101 -0.95 -15.80 -4.45
N GLN A 102 -0.52 -16.95 -4.93
CA GLN A 102 -0.21 -17.14 -6.36
C GLN A 102 -1.45 -16.94 -7.22
N ALA A 103 -2.61 -17.42 -6.77
CA ALA A 103 -3.87 -17.24 -7.49
C ALA A 103 -4.26 -15.75 -7.62
N ILE A 104 -4.07 -14.95 -6.57
CA ILE A 104 -4.31 -13.50 -6.61
C ILE A 104 -3.30 -12.81 -7.53
N GLU A 105 -2.00 -12.99 -7.28
CA GLU A 105 -0.92 -12.28 -7.98
C GLU A 105 -0.87 -12.63 -9.47
N GLN A 106 -1.20 -13.87 -9.83
CA GLN A 106 -1.19 -14.34 -11.21
C GLN A 106 -2.59 -14.34 -11.84
N ARG A 107 -3.60 -13.83 -11.12
CA ARG A 107 -5.01 -13.77 -11.54
C ARG A 107 -5.55 -15.12 -12.02
N ARG A 108 -5.15 -16.21 -11.37
CA ARG A 108 -5.68 -17.55 -11.63
C ARG A 108 -7.03 -17.72 -10.93
N PRO A 109 -8.02 -18.38 -11.55
CA PRO A 109 -9.29 -18.67 -10.90
C PRO A 109 -9.09 -19.66 -9.75
N LEU A 110 -9.94 -19.55 -8.72
CA LEU A 110 -10.03 -20.55 -7.66
C LEU A 110 -11.13 -21.56 -8.00
N ALA A 111 -10.80 -22.83 -8.16
CA ALA A 111 -11.76 -23.87 -8.57
C ALA A 111 -13.01 -23.92 -7.66
N ALA A 112 -12.83 -23.74 -6.35
CA ALA A 112 -13.92 -23.74 -5.37
C ALA A 112 -14.97 -22.62 -5.59
N LEU A 113 -14.60 -21.54 -6.30
CA LEU A 113 -15.48 -20.41 -6.58
C LEU A 113 -16.17 -20.52 -7.96
N GLY A 114 -15.73 -21.44 -8.81
CA GLY A 114 -16.15 -21.52 -10.22
C GLY A 114 -15.84 -20.21 -10.96
N GLU A 115 -16.79 -19.74 -11.75
CA GLU A 115 -16.66 -18.49 -12.52
C GLU A 115 -16.88 -17.20 -11.69
N ARG A 116 -17.19 -17.33 -10.40
CA ARG A 116 -17.47 -16.16 -9.55
C ARG A 116 -16.19 -15.40 -9.25
N ARG A 117 -16.23 -14.08 -9.41
CA ARG A 117 -15.13 -13.15 -9.12
C ARG A 117 -15.59 -11.99 -8.25
N ASP A 118 -14.62 -11.25 -7.70
CA ASP A 118 -14.84 -10.01 -6.96
C ASP A 118 -15.97 -10.13 -5.92
N LEU A 119 -17.00 -9.27 -6.00
CA LEU A 119 -18.12 -9.25 -5.06
C LEU A 119 -18.98 -10.53 -5.08
N ALA A 120 -19.12 -11.18 -6.24
CA ALA A 120 -19.86 -12.44 -6.35
C ALA A 120 -19.14 -13.58 -5.63
N ALA A 121 -17.81 -13.62 -5.75
CA ALA A 121 -16.97 -14.54 -5.00
C ALA A 121 -17.04 -14.26 -3.49
N LEU A 122 -17.00 -12.98 -3.10
CA LEU A 122 -17.06 -12.56 -1.70
C LEU A 122 -18.38 -12.93 -1.03
N SER A 123 -19.50 -12.68 -1.71
CA SER A 123 -20.83 -13.05 -1.20
C SER A 123 -20.97 -14.57 -1.11
N TYR A 124 -20.48 -15.30 -2.12
CA TYR A 124 -20.53 -16.76 -2.12
C TYR A 124 -19.63 -17.37 -1.04
N SER A 125 -18.42 -16.85 -0.81
CA SER A 125 -17.55 -17.34 0.26
C SER A 125 -18.17 -17.17 1.65
N LEU A 126 -19.08 -16.22 1.86
CA LEU A 126 -19.78 -16.05 3.14
C LEU A 126 -21.22 -16.60 3.13
N SER A 127 -21.54 -17.45 2.16
CA SER A 127 -22.85 -18.11 2.05
C SER A 127 -22.85 -19.49 2.73
N PRO A 128 -23.96 -19.95 3.33
CA PRO A 128 -24.07 -21.30 3.90
C PRO A 128 -23.86 -22.43 2.88
N GLU A 129 -24.11 -22.16 1.60
CA GLU A 129 -23.99 -23.11 0.49
C GLU A 129 -22.53 -23.42 0.15
N PHE A 130 -21.62 -22.47 0.38
CA PHE A 130 -20.20 -22.68 0.11
C PHE A 130 -19.59 -23.68 1.10
N LYS A 131 -18.99 -24.75 0.57
CA LYS A 131 -18.39 -25.85 1.36
C LYS A 131 -16.86 -25.96 1.24
N GLY A 132 -16.22 -25.06 0.50
CA GLY A 132 -14.77 -25.06 0.34
C GLY A 132 -14.05 -24.34 1.49
N ASP A 133 -12.74 -24.14 1.31
CA ASP A 133 -11.92 -23.30 2.19
C ASP A 133 -12.41 -21.85 2.17
N ARG A 134 -13.12 -21.47 3.23
CA ARG A 134 -13.80 -20.18 3.36
C ARG A 134 -12.83 -19.05 3.60
N VAL A 135 -11.71 -19.32 4.28
CA VAL A 135 -10.65 -18.33 4.48
C VAL A 135 -9.99 -18.02 3.14
N GLY A 136 -9.58 -19.06 2.42
CA GLY A 136 -8.94 -18.91 1.10
C GLY A 136 -9.86 -18.20 0.11
N ALA A 137 -11.12 -18.60 0.03
CA ALA A 137 -12.11 -17.99 -0.85
C ALA A 137 -12.39 -16.52 -0.53
N PHE A 138 -12.55 -16.18 0.76
CA PHE A 138 -12.80 -14.80 1.20
C PHE A 138 -11.61 -13.89 0.93
N ILE A 139 -10.39 -14.35 1.24
CA ILE A 139 -9.15 -13.61 0.96
C ILE A 139 -8.94 -13.45 -0.54
N TYR A 140 -9.14 -14.50 -1.32
CA TYR A 140 -9.05 -14.46 -2.77
C TYR A 140 -10.03 -13.44 -3.37
N ALA A 141 -11.29 -13.42 -2.91
CA ALA A 141 -12.29 -12.48 -3.39
C ALA A 141 -11.90 -11.01 -3.14
N ILE A 142 -11.34 -10.71 -1.96
CA ILE A 142 -10.84 -9.36 -1.64
C ILE A 142 -9.61 -9.01 -2.48
N GLY A 143 -8.63 -9.92 -2.54
CA GLY A 143 -7.37 -9.68 -3.25
C GLY A 143 -7.57 -9.49 -4.75
N SER A 144 -8.37 -10.37 -5.37
CA SER A 144 -8.75 -10.23 -6.79
C SER A 144 -9.51 -8.93 -7.04
N MET A 145 -10.46 -8.55 -6.19
CA MET A 145 -11.17 -7.27 -6.31
C MET A 145 -10.25 -6.06 -6.23
N ILE A 146 -9.26 -6.06 -5.32
CA ILE A 146 -8.26 -4.98 -5.22
C ILE A 146 -7.47 -4.90 -6.53
N VAL A 147 -6.97 -6.02 -7.05
CA VAL A 147 -6.23 -6.06 -8.32
C VAL A 147 -7.10 -5.62 -9.51
N THR A 148 -8.35 -6.07 -9.57
CA THR A 148 -9.35 -5.68 -10.59
C THR A 148 -9.62 -4.17 -10.54
N ALA A 149 -9.81 -3.59 -9.35
CA ALA A 149 -10.02 -2.15 -9.17
C ALA A 149 -8.85 -1.29 -9.67
N HIS A 150 -7.65 -1.88 -9.73
CA HIS A 150 -6.45 -1.26 -10.28
C HIS A 150 -6.16 -1.67 -11.74
N GLY A 151 -7.16 -2.10 -12.50
CA GLY A 151 -7.00 -2.44 -13.91
C GLY A 151 -6.18 -3.72 -14.14
N GLY A 152 -6.17 -4.63 -13.15
CA GLY A 152 -5.55 -5.95 -13.28
C GLY A 152 -4.04 -5.97 -13.13
N ARG A 153 -3.45 -4.92 -12.55
CA ARG A 153 -1.99 -4.75 -12.38
C ARG A 153 -1.60 -4.63 -10.91
N THR A 154 -0.34 -4.93 -10.62
CA THR A 154 0.26 -4.76 -9.28
C THR A 154 1.38 -3.73 -9.22
N GLU A 155 1.89 -3.33 -10.38
CA GLU A 155 2.86 -2.24 -10.59
C GLU A 155 2.26 -1.31 -11.66
N PHE A 156 2.47 0.00 -11.51
CA PHE A 156 1.82 1.03 -12.33
C PHE A 156 2.86 1.98 -12.91
N TYR A 157 2.67 2.34 -14.18
CA TYR A 157 3.56 3.22 -14.91
C TYR A 157 2.78 4.35 -15.58
N LEU A 158 3.48 5.33 -16.16
CA LEU A 158 2.90 6.52 -16.77
C LEU A 158 1.77 6.24 -17.78
N THR A 159 1.85 5.12 -18.50
CA THR A 159 0.88 4.70 -19.52
C THR A 159 -0.38 4.06 -18.95
N ASP A 160 -0.39 3.74 -17.66
CA ASP A 160 -1.51 3.09 -17.01
C ASP A 160 -2.50 4.12 -16.47
N SER A 161 -3.77 3.72 -16.42
CA SER A 161 -4.85 4.52 -15.86
C SER A 161 -5.54 3.72 -14.75
N ILE A 162 -5.73 4.35 -13.59
CA ILE A 162 -6.48 3.78 -12.47
C ILE A 162 -7.73 4.62 -12.28
N ASN A 163 -8.90 3.98 -12.34
CA ASN A 163 -10.17 4.68 -12.13
C ASN A 163 -10.40 4.92 -10.61
N PRO A 164 -10.46 6.18 -10.15
CA PRO A 164 -10.64 6.49 -8.73
C PRO A 164 -11.92 5.88 -8.14
N GLN A 165 -13.00 5.85 -8.93
CA GLN A 165 -14.28 5.28 -8.49
C GLN A 165 -14.18 3.78 -8.20
N PHE A 166 -13.42 3.03 -8.99
CA PHE A 166 -13.25 1.59 -8.76
C PHE A 166 -12.44 1.31 -7.50
N VAL A 167 -11.40 2.11 -7.23
CA VAL A 167 -10.60 2.03 -6.00
C VAL A 167 -11.47 2.39 -4.78
N SER A 168 -12.27 3.44 -4.87
CA SER A 168 -13.23 3.84 -3.83
C SER A 168 -14.26 2.73 -3.56
N ASN A 169 -14.83 2.14 -4.62
CA ASN A 169 -15.77 1.04 -4.50
C ASN A 169 -15.13 -0.18 -3.80
N ALA A 170 -13.86 -0.49 -4.11
CA ALA A 170 -13.14 -1.56 -3.43
C ALA A 170 -12.99 -1.26 -1.92
N ALA A 171 -12.67 -0.02 -1.53
CA ALA A 171 -12.60 0.38 -0.13
C ALA A 171 -13.94 0.14 0.59
N ARG A 172 -15.04 0.64 0.02
CA ARG A 172 -16.39 0.44 0.58
C ARG A 172 -16.79 -1.03 0.65
N ASN A 173 -16.41 -1.83 -0.34
CA ASN A 173 -16.68 -3.27 -0.34
C ASN A 173 -15.89 -4.01 0.76
N ILE A 174 -14.66 -3.59 1.05
CA ILE A 174 -13.85 -4.19 2.13
C ILE A 174 -14.43 -3.85 3.51
N GLU A 175 -14.97 -2.66 3.71
CA GLU A 175 -15.70 -2.32 4.94
C GLU A 175 -16.91 -3.24 5.14
N LYS A 176 -17.73 -3.40 4.08
CA LYS A 176 -18.87 -4.33 4.09
C LYS A 176 -18.41 -5.77 4.36
N ALA A 177 -17.30 -6.19 3.74
CA ALA A 177 -16.73 -7.52 3.96
C ALA A 177 -16.32 -7.73 5.42
N THR A 178 -15.72 -6.71 6.04
CA THR A 178 -15.29 -6.75 7.45
C THR A 178 -16.49 -6.87 8.39
N TRP A 179 -17.56 -6.12 8.12
CA TRP A 179 -18.82 -6.26 8.85
C TRP A 179 -19.42 -7.65 8.64
N LEU A 180 -19.57 -8.13 7.40
CA LEU A 180 -20.13 -9.44 7.10
C LEU A 180 -19.34 -10.59 7.76
N LEU A 181 -18.02 -10.50 7.82
CA LEU A 181 -17.16 -11.50 8.46
C LEU A 181 -17.50 -11.69 9.96
N SER A 182 -17.92 -10.61 10.64
CA SER A 182 -18.33 -10.66 12.05
C SER A 182 -19.80 -11.07 12.29
N GLN A 183 -20.61 -11.11 11.23
CA GLN A 183 -22.07 -11.28 11.35
C GLN A 183 -22.59 -12.58 10.74
N ARG A 184 -21.88 -13.16 9.77
CA ARG A 184 -22.37 -14.31 9.02
C ARG A 184 -22.28 -15.58 9.86
N GLN A 185 -23.42 -16.25 10.02
CA GLN A 185 -23.59 -17.46 10.81
C GLN A 185 -24.13 -18.62 9.95
N ASP A 186 -23.92 -19.84 10.42
CA ASP A 186 -24.55 -21.04 9.88
C ASP A 186 -25.99 -21.22 10.41
N ALA A 187 -26.64 -22.31 10.00
CA ALA A 187 -28.01 -22.62 10.42
C ALA A 187 -28.17 -22.86 11.94
N ASN A 188 -27.07 -23.07 12.67
CA ASN A 188 -27.06 -23.28 14.11
C ASN A 188 -26.71 -21.99 14.88
N GLY A 189 -26.56 -20.85 14.19
CA GLY A 189 -26.18 -19.57 14.79
C GLY A 189 -24.69 -19.43 15.09
N VAL A 190 -23.85 -20.34 14.60
CA VAL A 190 -22.38 -20.29 14.80
C VAL A 190 -21.75 -19.47 13.68
N LEU A 191 -20.81 -18.57 14.01
CA LEU A 191 -20.10 -17.77 13.01
C LEU A 191 -19.41 -18.65 11.96
N LEU A 192 -19.55 -18.27 10.68
CA LEU A 192 -18.93 -18.99 9.55
C LEU A 192 -17.40 -18.90 9.58
N LEU A 193 -16.85 -17.79 10.09
CA LEU A 193 -15.42 -17.58 10.32
C LEU A 193 -15.22 -16.80 11.61
N PHE A 194 -14.40 -17.34 12.50
CA PHE A 194 -13.97 -16.67 13.72
C PHE A 194 -12.89 -15.63 13.38
N SER A 195 -13.10 -14.37 13.74
CA SER A 195 -12.20 -13.25 13.38
C SER A 195 -11.89 -12.34 14.56
N ASN A 196 -12.62 -11.24 14.76
CA ASN A 196 -12.51 -10.41 15.96
C ASN A 196 -13.19 -11.09 17.14
N GLU A 197 -12.79 -10.71 18.35
CA GLU A 197 -13.40 -11.17 19.59
C GLU A 197 -13.49 -10.01 20.56
N ILE A 198 -14.63 -9.89 21.23
CA ILE A 198 -14.83 -9.00 22.37
C ILE A 198 -15.46 -9.89 23.44
N SER A 199 -14.72 -10.11 24.52
CA SER A 199 -15.10 -10.97 25.65
C SER A 199 -14.81 -10.24 26.96
N GLU A 200 -15.29 -10.79 28.08
CA GLU A 200 -14.96 -10.26 29.41
C GLU A 200 -13.45 -10.40 29.73
N GLU A 201 -12.78 -11.42 29.17
CA GLU A 201 -11.33 -11.61 29.33
C GLU A 201 -10.48 -10.68 28.45
N GLY A 202 -11.10 -9.95 27.51
CA GLY A 202 -10.41 -8.98 26.65
C GLY A 202 -10.99 -8.87 25.24
N SER A 203 -10.41 -7.97 24.45
CA SER A 203 -10.80 -7.76 23.04
C SER A 203 -9.63 -7.94 22.08
N ASN A 204 -9.88 -8.63 20.97
CA ASN A 204 -8.98 -8.79 19.84
C ASN A 204 -9.61 -8.16 18.59
N LEU A 205 -9.29 -6.89 18.37
CA LEU A 205 -9.71 -6.11 17.19
C LEU A 205 -8.66 -6.10 16.07
N SER A 206 -7.66 -6.97 16.17
CA SER A 206 -6.51 -6.93 15.28
C SER A 206 -6.85 -7.26 13.82
N PHE A 207 -8.01 -7.88 13.53
CA PHE A 207 -8.49 -8.07 12.16
C PHE A 207 -9.11 -6.79 11.63
N ALA A 208 -10.00 -6.16 12.40
CA ALA A 208 -10.59 -4.86 12.04
C ALA A 208 -9.52 -3.80 11.77
N VAL A 209 -8.49 -3.74 12.60
CA VAL A 209 -7.35 -2.82 12.42
C VAL A 209 -6.65 -3.06 11.08
N GLU A 210 -6.41 -4.33 10.71
CA GLU A 210 -5.69 -4.64 9.47
C GLU A 210 -6.53 -4.36 8.23
N PHE A 211 -7.86 -4.59 8.28
CA PHE A 211 -8.78 -4.13 7.23
C PHE A 211 -8.82 -2.60 7.12
N GLY A 212 -8.86 -1.89 8.25
CA GLY A 212 -8.85 -0.43 8.29
C GLY A 212 -7.62 0.17 7.62
N LYS A 213 -6.44 -0.45 7.76
CA LYS A 213 -5.22 -0.03 7.04
C LYS A 213 -5.38 -0.15 5.52
N ILE A 214 -6.01 -1.22 5.03
CA ILE A 214 -6.27 -1.41 3.61
C ILE A 214 -7.24 -0.34 3.10
N VAL A 215 -8.36 -0.14 3.80
CA VAL A 215 -9.38 0.86 3.46
C VAL A 215 -8.75 2.27 3.42
N ALA A 216 -7.99 2.66 4.44
CA ALA A 216 -7.35 3.96 4.50
C ALA A 216 -6.37 4.21 3.34
N ARG A 217 -5.61 3.20 2.91
CA ARG A 217 -4.70 3.32 1.75
C ARG A 217 -5.47 3.46 0.44
N LEU A 218 -6.57 2.74 0.28
CA LEU A 218 -7.43 2.84 -0.91
C LEU A 218 -8.12 4.21 -0.98
N ASP A 219 -8.62 4.73 0.15
CA ASP A 219 -9.24 6.06 0.22
C ASP A 219 -8.22 7.17 -0.08
N LEU A 220 -7.00 7.07 0.47
CA LEU A 220 -5.93 8.02 0.17
C LEU A 220 -5.55 7.98 -1.31
N LEU A 221 -5.40 6.78 -1.89
CA LEU A 221 -5.10 6.64 -3.31
C LEU A 221 -6.21 7.24 -4.18
N THR A 222 -7.47 7.03 -3.82
CA THR A 222 -8.62 7.63 -4.52
C THR A 222 -8.48 9.16 -4.60
N GLN A 223 -8.22 9.83 -3.47
CA GLN A 223 -8.05 11.28 -3.42
C GLN A 223 -6.86 11.75 -4.28
N MET A 224 -5.76 11.01 -4.26
CA MET A 224 -4.57 11.33 -5.06
C MET A 224 -4.80 11.17 -6.56
N LEU A 225 -5.58 10.15 -6.96
CA LEU A 225 -5.96 9.96 -8.35
C LEU A 225 -6.91 11.06 -8.82
N ASP A 226 -7.92 11.43 -8.03
CA ASP A 226 -8.85 12.54 -8.35
C ASP A 226 -8.08 13.84 -8.54
N GLU A 227 -7.13 14.13 -7.64
CA GLU A 227 -6.29 15.33 -7.75
C GLU A 227 -5.39 15.30 -8.99
N ARG A 228 -4.83 14.15 -9.36
CA ARG A 228 -4.07 13.98 -10.62
C ARG A 228 -4.94 14.32 -11.82
N TYR A 229 -6.15 13.75 -11.91
CA TYR A 229 -7.05 14.00 -13.05
C TYR A 229 -7.51 15.45 -13.12
N ARG A 230 -7.83 16.06 -11.97
CA ARG A 230 -8.17 17.49 -11.87
C ARG A 230 -7.03 18.38 -12.38
N ARG A 231 -5.79 18.11 -11.98
CA ARG A 231 -4.61 18.86 -12.43
C ARG A 231 -4.34 18.71 -13.92
N ILE A 232 -4.49 17.51 -14.47
CA ILE A 232 -4.35 17.29 -15.92
C ILE A 232 -5.36 18.14 -16.69
N GLY A 233 -6.63 18.14 -16.25
CA GLY A 233 -7.67 18.98 -16.85
C GLY A 233 -7.38 20.48 -16.76
N LEU A 234 -6.93 20.97 -15.60
CA LEU A 234 -6.57 22.38 -15.41
C LEU A 234 -5.37 22.80 -16.27
N ASN A 235 -4.31 21.99 -16.30
CA ASN A 235 -3.11 22.28 -17.11
C ASN A 235 -3.45 22.32 -18.60
N TYR A 236 -4.34 21.44 -19.06
CA TYR A 236 -4.83 21.44 -20.44
C TYR A 236 -5.69 22.68 -20.75
N ALA A 237 -6.58 23.09 -19.84
CA ALA A 237 -7.35 24.32 -20.02
C ALA A 237 -6.44 25.56 -20.06
N GLN A 238 -5.44 25.62 -19.18
CA GLN A 238 -4.45 26.70 -19.15
C GLN A 238 -3.63 26.75 -20.45
N SER A 239 -3.19 25.61 -20.98
CA SER A 239 -2.43 25.58 -22.23
C SER A 239 -3.26 26.07 -23.42
N LEU A 240 -4.55 25.72 -23.50
CA LEU A 240 -5.46 26.25 -24.52
C LEU A 240 -5.69 27.77 -24.39
N LEU A 241 -5.85 28.28 -23.17
CA LEU A 241 -6.01 29.72 -22.93
C LEU A 241 -4.77 30.51 -23.34
N LEU A 242 -3.57 29.98 -23.06
CA LEU A 242 -2.30 30.63 -23.43
C LEU A 242 -1.95 30.50 -24.91
N MET A 243 -2.49 29.52 -25.64
CA MET A 243 -2.35 29.43 -27.09
C MET A 243 -2.98 30.63 -27.83
N ASN A 244 -3.96 31.32 -27.22
CA ASN A 244 -4.56 32.53 -27.79
C ASN A 244 -3.75 33.81 -27.53
N PHE A 245 -2.71 33.76 -26.71
CA PHE A 245 -1.83 34.91 -26.46
C PHE A 245 -0.47 34.67 -27.12
N LEU A 246 -0.10 35.55 -28.05
CA LEU A 246 1.27 35.58 -28.57
C LEU A 246 2.21 36.10 -27.47
N PRO A 247 3.40 35.52 -27.29
CA PRO A 247 4.36 36.01 -26.30
C PRO A 247 4.75 37.45 -26.64
N VAL A 248 4.55 38.37 -25.71
CA VAL A 248 5.12 39.72 -25.74
C VAL A 248 6.40 39.69 -24.91
N GLN A 249 7.51 40.03 -25.56
CA GLN A 249 8.82 40.21 -24.93
C GLN A 249 8.81 41.42 -24.01
#